data_AF-A0A2W5MKL4-F1
#
_entry.id   AF-A0A2W5MKL4-F1
#
_cell.length_a   1.000
_cell.length_b   1.000
_cell.length_c   1.000
_cell.angle_alpha   90.00
_cell.angle_beta   90.00
_cell.angle_gamma   90.00
#
_symmetry.space_group_name_H-M   'P 1'
#
loop_
_entity.id
_entity.type
_entity.pdbx_description
1 polymer ?
#
loop_
_entity_poly.entity_id
_entity_poly.type
_entity_poly.pdbx_seq_one_letter_code
_entity_poly.pdbx_strand_id
1 'polypeptide(L)'
;MANILIVEPTPIAAIATSRGTGAANLLTGDPREIWLDSEVGSVAVIDIDLGVERIIDTIFLGCLFGAADAATWWIKGGLAGYEDDTILDTSALRVPERDWRRRTMSHALWFGPEQLLRYIRIGVEQPAGADPLAIGALIVGDGFVPKYNKEWGSGRAVKDMSTVTRLASGGVAVVEGGRYASYSWTLGDLSEEETDRLFELQLAVGESRPLLVVENPDRTAGLRNRIHYGTLTGLRSYDRRNAVQTSWQLAIDGWAIEPDPVQQSRTIPVLTLGGEPLTLGGEFLTLGD
;
A
#
# COMPACT_ATOMS: atom_id res chain seq x y z
N MET A 1 3.91 3.37 -21.77
CA MET A 1 4.57 3.25 -20.44
C MET A 1 4.18 4.49 -19.68
N ALA A 2 3.39 4.34 -18.63
CA ALA A 2 3.04 5.45 -17.75
C ALA A 2 4.23 5.89 -16.89
N ASN A 3 4.20 7.17 -16.49
CA ASN A 3 5.19 7.76 -15.60
C ASN A 3 4.98 7.30 -14.16
N ILE A 4 5.96 7.58 -13.30
CA ILE A 4 5.83 7.36 -11.87
C ILE A 4 4.62 8.13 -11.33
N LEU A 5 3.88 7.50 -10.43
CA LEU A 5 2.70 8.04 -9.77
C LEU A 5 3.01 8.18 -8.28
N ILE A 6 2.76 9.35 -7.69
CA ILE A 6 2.88 9.61 -6.26
C ILE A 6 1.53 10.09 -5.77
N VAL A 7 0.91 9.37 -4.83
CA VAL A 7 -0.45 9.65 -4.36
C VAL A 7 -0.42 10.03 -2.90
N GLU A 8 -0.88 11.24 -2.62
CA GLU A 8 -1.20 11.70 -1.28
C GLU A 8 -2.57 11.12 -0.86
N PRO A 9 -2.68 10.50 0.32
CA PRO A 9 -3.99 10.06 0.82
C PRO A 9 -4.93 11.24 1.10
N THR A 10 -6.05 11.29 0.39
CA THR A 10 -7.13 12.23 0.65
C THR A 10 -7.80 11.92 2.00
N PRO A 11 -8.10 12.94 2.83
CA PRO A 11 -8.86 12.73 4.05
C PRO A 11 -10.24 12.11 3.78
N ILE A 12 -10.53 11.00 4.46
CA ILE A 12 -11.82 10.32 4.44
C ILE A 12 -12.62 10.77 5.66
N ALA A 13 -13.84 11.26 5.47
CA ALA A 13 -14.69 11.74 6.54
C ALA A 13 -15.44 10.61 7.26
N ALA A 14 -15.89 9.60 6.50
CA ALA A 14 -16.54 8.42 7.04
C ALA A 14 -16.27 7.19 6.17
N ILE A 15 -16.21 6.03 6.82
CA ILE A 15 -16.11 4.72 6.17
C ILE A 15 -17.06 3.73 6.82
N ALA A 16 -17.71 2.89 6.02
CA ALA A 16 -18.56 1.81 6.47
C ALA A 16 -18.32 0.57 5.62
N THR A 17 -18.49 -0.62 6.21
CA THR A 17 -18.42 -1.88 5.47
C THR A 17 -19.74 -2.64 5.65
N SER A 18 -20.19 -3.34 4.60
CA SER A 18 -21.44 -4.10 4.68
C SER A 18 -21.36 -5.27 5.67
N ARG A 19 -20.15 -5.77 5.93
CA ARG A 19 -19.84 -6.85 6.88
C ARG A 19 -18.36 -6.80 7.29
N GLY A 20 -17.91 -7.82 8.02
CA GLY A 20 -16.55 -7.91 8.55
C GLY A 20 -16.33 -7.07 9.82
N THR A 21 -15.10 -7.05 10.30
CA THR A 21 -14.69 -6.30 11.50
C THR A 21 -13.47 -5.41 11.19
N GLY A 22 -13.31 -4.32 11.95
CA GLY A 22 -12.15 -3.44 11.80
C GLY A 22 -12.25 -2.42 10.66
N ALA A 23 -13.45 -2.00 10.22
CA ALA A 23 -13.60 -1.02 9.14
C ALA A 23 -12.82 0.29 9.38
N ALA A 24 -12.77 0.76 10.63
CA ALA A 24 -12.03 1.96 11.01
C ALA A 24 -10.51 1.82 10.84
N ASN A 25 -9.97 0.60 10.85
CA ASN A 25 -8.54 0.34 10.69
C ASN A 25 -8.05 0.72 9.28
N LEU A 26 -8.94 0.74 8.28
CA LEU A 26 -8.60 1.22 6.94
C LEU A 26 -8.20 2.71 6.90
N LEU A 27 -8.44 3.46 7.98
CA LEU A 27 -8.07 4.88 8.10
C LEU A 27 -6.76 5.14 8.82
N THR A 28 -6.15 4.15 9.49
CA THR A 28 -5.02 4.37 10.39
C THR A 28 -3.67 4.35 9.68
N GLY A 29 -3.63 3.77 8.48
CA GLY A 29 -2.44 3.71 7.64
C GLY A 29 -1.41 2.64 8.05
N ASP A 30 -1.58 1.97 9.19
CA ASP A 30 -0.75 0.83 9.56
C ASP A 30 -1.24 -0.45 8.86
N PRO A 31 -0.44 -1.09 7.99
CA PRO A 31 -0.84 -2.29 7.27
C PRO A 31 -1.10 -3.51 8.16
N ARG A 32 -0.77 -3.44 9.46
CA ARG A 32 -1.08 -4.47 10.45
C ARG A 32 -2.44 -4.29 11.09
N GLU A 33 -3.01 -3.10 11.02
CA GLU A 33 -4.39 -2.86 11.44
C GLU A 33 -5.30 -3.14 10.24
N ILE A 34 -6.01 -4.26 10.30
CA ILE A 34 -6.75 -4.78 9.14
C ILE A 34 -8.25 -4.60 9.31
N TRP A 35 -8.95 -4.43 8.18
CA TRP A 35 -10.32 -4.90 8.05
C TRP A 35 -10.30 -6.36 7.60
N LEU A 36 -11.13 -7.19 8.24
CA LEU A 36 -11.26 -8.61 7.95
C LEU A 36 -12.70 -8.91 7.52
N ASP A 37 -12.86 -9.46 6.32
CA ASP A 37 -14.16 -9.94 5.83
C ASP A 37 -14.64 -11.14 6.69
N SER A 38 -15.94 -11.25 6.90
CA SER A 38 -16.57 -12.31 7.68
C SER A 38 -17.13 -13.46 6.83
N GLU A 39 -17.17 -13.32 5.50
CA GLU A 39 -17.78 -14.28 4.58
C GLU A 39 -17.05 -14.33 3.22
N VAL A 40 -17.26 -15.39 2.44
CA VAL A 40 -16.78 -15.56 1.06
C VAL A 40 -17.92 -16.03 0.13
N GLY A 41 -17.77 -15.86 -1.18
CA GLY A 41 -18.77 -16.28 -2.19
C GLY A 41 -19.88 -15.26 -2.44
N SER A 42 -19.77 -14.07 -1.87
CA SER A 42 -20.68 -12.94 -2.08
C SER A 42 -19.91 -11.62 -1.92
N VAL A 43 -20.45 -10.52 -2.46
CA VAL A 43 -19.76 -9.21 -2.46
C VAL A 43 -19.81 -8.55 -1.08
N ALA A 44 -18.64 -8.22 -0.53
CA ALA A 44 -18.51 -7.26 0.56
C ALA A 44 -18.36 -5.85 -0.02
N VAL A 45 -18.99 -4.87 0.62
CA VAL A 45 -18.99 -3.47 0.17
C VAL A 45 -18.26 -2.61 1.19
N ILE A 46 -17.43 -1.68 0.70
CA ILE A 46 -16.76 -0.65 1.47
C ILE A 46 -17.26 0.70 0.93
N ASP A 47 -18.00 1.44 1.77
CA ASP A 47 -18.54 2.76 1.47
C ASP A 47 -17.68 3.83 2.11
N ILE A 48 -17.27 4.81 1.31
CA ILE A 48 -16.35 5.90 1.68
C ILE A 48 -17.06 7.23 1.37
N ASP A 49 -17.20 8.09 2.37
CA ASP A 49 -17.58 9.50 2.20
C ASP A 49 -16.34 10.38 2.43
N LEU A 50 -15.94 11.14 1.41
CA LEU A 50 -14.85 12.11 1.51
C LEU A 50 -15.26 13.37 2.29
N GLY A 51 -16.55 13.54 2.59
CA GLY A 51 -17.15 14.66 3.30
C GLY A 51 -17.30 15.92 2.44
N VAL A 52 -16.43 16.09 1.46
CA VAL A 52 -16.43 17.15 0.45
C VAL A 52 -16.10 16.56 -0.91
N GLU A 53 -16.54 17.23 -1.97
CA GLU A 53 -16.21 16.86 -3.34
C GLU A 53 -14.69 17.03 -3.59
N ARG A 54 -14.05 16.01 -4.14
CA ARG A 54 -12.61 15.96 -4.42
C ARG A 54 -12.36 15.34 -5.79
N ILE A 55 -11.32 15.81 -6.47
CA ILE A 55 -10.81 15.15 -7.67
C ILE A 55 -10.00 13.94 -7.22
N ILE A 56 -10.31 12.77 -7.77
CA ILE A 56 -9.66 11.49 -7.49
C ILE A 56 -9.32 10.81 -8.82
N ASP A 57 -8.13 10.23 -8.92
CA ASP A 57 -7.70 9.42 -10.08
C ASP A 57 -7.16 8.04 -9.69
N THR A 58 -6.95 7.83 -8.37
CA THR A 58 -6.29 6.64 -7.84
C THR A 58 -7.01 6.10 -6.60
N ILE A 59 -7.26 4.79 -6.61
CA ILE A 59 -7.75 4.03 -5.46
C ILE A 59 -6.88 2.80 -5.29
N PHE A 60 -6.40 2.59 -4.07
CA PHE A 60 -5.49 1.51 -3.72
C PHE A 60 -5.99 0.77 -2.48
N LEU A 61 -6.06 -0.55 -2.61
CA LEU A 61 -6.23 -1.46 -1.48
C LEU A 61 -4.91 -2.20 -1.25
N GLY A 62 -4.24 -1.83 -0.17
CA GLY A 62 -2.95 -2.36 0.21
C GLY A 62 -3.03 -3.58 1.11
N CYS A 63 -1.94 -4.34 1.10
CA CYS A 63 -1.71 -5.45 2.02
C CYS A 63 -2.88 -6.44 2.05
N LEU A 64 -3.26 -6.93 0.87
CA LEU A 64 -4.32 -7.93 0.72
C LEU A 64 -3.78 -9.29 1.15
N PHE A 65 -4.31 -9.83 2.24
CA PHE A 65 -4.04 -11.18 2.71
C PHE A 65 -5.23 -12.09 2.41
N GLY A 66 -4.97 -13.34 2.06
CA GLY A 66 -6.02 -14.33 1.74
C GLY A 66 -6.70 -14.12 0.38
N ALA A 67 -6.35 -13.07 -0.39
CA ALA A 67 -6.98 -12.80 -1.67
C ALA A 67 -6.75 -13.94 -2.68
N ALA A 68 -7.82 -14.61 -3.12
CA ALA A 68 -7.78 -15.64 -4.16
C ALA A 68 -7.43 -15.06 -5.54
N ASP A 69 -6.98 -15.91 -6.48
CA ASP A 69 -6.66 -15.47 -7.85
C ASP A 69 -7.90 -15.01 -8.63
N ALA A 70 -9.01 -15.69 -8.41
CA ALA A 70 -10.29 -15.35 -9.02
C ALA A 70 -11.06 -14.28 -8.23
N ALA A 71 -10.46 -13.70 -7.18
CA ALA A 71 -11.09 -12.60 -6.45
C ALA A 71 -11.25 -11.39 -7.37
N THR A 72 -12.41 -10.73 -7.26
CA THR A 72 -12.73 -9.57 -8.09
C THR A 72 -13.09 -8.36 -7.25
N TRP A 73 -13.08 -7.21 -7.89
CA TRP A 73 -13.53 -5.96 -7.31
C TRP A 73 -14.07 -5.02 -8.39
N TRP A 74 -14.85 -4.04 -7.97
CA TRP A 74 -15.39 -2.98 -8.79
C TRP A 74 -15.46 -1.68 -7.98
N ILE A 75 -15.53 -0.55 -8.66
CA ILE A 75 -15.63 0.77 -8.03
C ILE A 75 -16.78 1.54 -8.67
N LYS A 76 -17.64 2.07 -7.82
CA LYS A 76 -18.68 3.02 -8.16
C LYS A 76 -18.54 4.27 -7.31
N GLY A 77 -19.16 5.36 -7.73
CA GLY A 77 -19.16 6.57 -6.96
C GLY A 77 -19.96 7.68 -7.61
N GLY A 78 -19.97 8.83 -6.96
CA GLY A 78 -20.70 10.00 -7.43
C GLY A 78 -20.61 11.18 -6.48
N LEU A 79 -21.28 12.26 -6.86
CA LEU A 79 -21.41 13.47 -6.05
C LEU A 79 -22.57 13.38 -5.07
N ALA A 80 -23.67 12.74 -5.49
CA ALA A 80 -24.92 12.66 -4.73
C ALA A 80 -25.17 11.27 -4.13
N GLY A 81 -24.59 10.22 -4.70
CA GLY A 81 -24.73 8.85 -4.24
C GLY A 81 -23.56 7.94 -4.61
N TYR A 82 -23.60 6.73 -4.04
CA TYR A 82 -22.56 5.70 -4.21
C TYR A 82 -22.63 4.92 -5.53
N GLU A 83 -23.73 5.07 -6.27
CA GLU A 83 -24.07 4.24 -7.44
C GLU A 83 -24.33 5.09 -8.69
N ASP A 84 -23.98 6.39 -8.66
CA ASP A 84 -24.29 7.32 -9.75
C ASP A 84 -23.50 6.94 -11.01
N ASP A 85 -22.21 6.68 -10.85
CA ASP A 85 -21.29 6.34 -11.93
C ASP A 85 -20.51 5.04 -11.63
N THR A 86 -20.24 4.28 -12.69
CA THR A 86 -19.28 3.17 -12.65
C THR A 86 -17.89 3.69 -12.99
N ILE A 87 -16.99 3.64 -12.02
CA ILE A 87 -15.61 4.12 -12.14
C ILE A 87 -14.67 2.99 -12.60
N LEU A 88 -14.93 1.77 -12.11
CA LEU A 88 -14.26 0.55 -12.52
C LEU A 88 -15.30 -0.58 -12.60
N ASP A 89 -15.52 -1.08 -13.81
CA ASP A 89 -16.21 -2.36 -14.02
C ASP A 89 -15.47 -3.51 -13.34
N THR A 90 -16.15 -4.63 -13.10
CA THR A 90 -15.58 -5.81 -12.44
C THR A 90 -14.23 -6.20 -13.04
N SER A 91 -13.21 -6.20 -12.19
CA SER A 91 -11.82 -6.48 -12.53
C SER A 91 -11.20 -7.43 -11.52
N ALA A 92 -10.04 -8.00 -11.85
CA ALA A 92 -9.28 -8.81 -10.90
C ALA A 92 -8.83 -7.95 -9.70
N LEU A 93 -9.06 -8.45 -8.49
CA LEU A 93 -8.67 -7.76 -7.25
C LEU A 93 -7.14 -7.66 -7.17
N ARG A 94 -6.44 -8.79 -7.35
CA ARG A 94 -4.97 -8.84 -7.28
C ARG A 94 -4.34 -8.18 -8.50
N VAL A 95 -3.39 -7.29 -8.28
CA VAL A 95 -2.53 -6.75 -9.35
C VAL A 95 -1.65 -7.86 -9.95
N PRO A 96 -1.26 -7.77 -11.24
CA PRO A 96 -0.40 -8.76 -11.86
C PRO A 96 0.97 -8.88 -11.17
N GLU A 97 1.31 -10.11 -10.79
CA GLU A 97 2.61 -10.47 -10.21
C GLU A 97 3.56 -10.97 -11.32
N ARG A 98 4.80 -11.36 -10.96
CA ARG A 98 5.68 -12.10 -11.89
C ARG A 98 5.46 -13.60 -11.66
N ASP A 99 5.27 -14.35 -12.74
CA ASP A 99 4.81 -15.74 -12.75
C ASP A 99 5.59 -16.71 -11.85
N TRP A 100 6.89 -16.50 -11.65
CA TRP A 100 7.74 -17.44 -10.92
C TRP A 100 7.80 -17.21 -9.39
N ARG A 101 7.15 -16.16 -8.86
CA ARG A 101 7.16 -15.88 -7.42
C ARG A 101 5.87 -15.20 -6.97
N ARG A 102 4.86 -16.03 -6.74
CA ARG A 102 3.62 -15.61 -6.11
C ARG A 102 3.84 -15.27 -4.64
N ARG A 103 3.24 -14.17 -4.21
CA ARG A 103 3.36 -13.64 -2.86
C ARG A 103 2.07 -13.90 -2.09
N THR A 104 2.20 -14.21 -0.81
CA THR A 104 1.06 -14.38 0.10
C THR A 104 0.27 -13.08 0.22
N MET A 105 0.98 -11.95 0.19
CA MET A 105 0.42 -10.60 0.21
C MET A 105 0.46 -9.94 -1.17
N SER A 106 -0.70 -9.42 -1.62
CA SER A 106 -0.85 -8.65 -2.86
C SER A 106 -1.52 -7.30 -2.62
N HIS A 107 -1.90 -6.62 -3.71
CA HIS A 107 -2.55 -5.30 -3.70
C HIS A 107 -3.65 -5.22 -4.76
N ALA A 108 -4.57 -4.27 -4.62
CA ALA A 108 -5.43 -3.78 -5.70
C ALA A 108 -5.07 -2.33 -6.00
N LEU A 109 -5.07 -1.97 -7.28
CA LEU A 109 -4.81 -0.61 -7.75
C LEU A 109 -5.74 -0.32 -8.92
N TRP A 110 -6.48 0.78 -8.79
CA TRP A 110 -7.13 1.48 -9.87
C TRP A 110 -6.42 2.82 -10.07
N PHE A 111 -6.05 3.10 -11.32
CA PHE A 111 -5.52 4.37 -11.77
C PHE A 111 -6.18 4.67 -13.11
N GLY A 112 -6.84 5.83 -13.22
CA GLY A 112 -7.70 6.16 -14.35
C GLY A 112 -7.76 7.66 -14.64
N PRO A 113 -8.72 8.11 -15.46
CA PRO A 113 -8.96 9.54 -15.65
C PRO A 113 -9.50 10.18 -14.36
N GLU A 114 -9.14 11.44 -14.12
CA GLU A 114 -9.65 12.24 -13.01
C GLU A 114 -11.19 12.23 -12.93
N GLN A 115 -11.73 11.99 -11.74
CA GLN A 115 -13.15 11.98 -11.42
C GLN A 115 -13.41 12.93 -10.25
N LEU A 116 -14.43 13.80 -10.36
CA LEU A 116 -14.91 14.57 -9.22
C LEU A 116 -15.89 13.70 -8.43
N LEU A 117 -15.52 13.29 -7.23
CA LEU A 117 -16.27 12.35 -6.40
C LEU A 117 -16.42 12.87 -4.97
N ARG A 118 -17.49 12.45 -4.30
CA ARG A 118 -17.64 12.57 -2.84
C ARG A 118 -17.87 11.20 -2.21
N TYR A 119 -18.77 10.44 -2.81
CA TYR A 119 -19.14 9.11 -2.37
C TYR A 119 -18.44 8.08 -3.25
N ILE A 120 -17.75 7.13 -2.63
CA ILE A 120 -17.06 6.04 -3.32
C ILE A 120 -17.52 4.72 -2.69
N ARG A 121 -17.86 3.76 -3.53
CA ARG A 121 -18.24 2.41 -3.14
C ARG A 121 -17.35 1.40 -3.84
N ILE A 122 -16.70 0.57 -3.04
CA ILE A 122 -15.85 -0.50 -3.51
C ILE A 122 -16.54 -1.82 -3.18
N GLY A 123 -16.81 -2.64 -4.18
CA GLY A 123 -17.22 -4.03 -3.96
C GLY A 123 -16.02 -4.95 -4.12
N VAL A 124 -15.85 -5.88 -3.19
CA VAL A 124 -14.84 -6.94 -3.25
C VAL A 124 -15.52 -8.30 -3.11
N GLU A 125 -15.09 -9.28 -3.91
CA GLU A 125 -15.66 -10.62 -3.90
C GLU A 125 -14.56 -11.67 -3.90
N GLN A 126 -14.56 -12.51 -2.86
CA GLN A 126 -13.81 -13.76 -2.85
C GLN A 126 -14.67 -14.89 -3.44
N PRO A 127 -14.13 -15.78 -4.27
CA PRO A 127 -14.87 -16.96 -4.72
C PRO A 127 -15.25 -17.85 -3.53
N ALA A 128 -16.37 -18.56 -3.65
CA ALA A 128 -16.82 -19.48 -2.61
C ALA A 128 -15.74 -20.55 -2.30
N GLY A 129 -15.49 -20.79 -1.02
CA GLY A 129 -14.48 -21.75 -0.56
C GLY A 129 -13.04 -21.22 -0.47
N ALA A 130 -12.81 -19.94 -0.77
CA ALA A 130 -11.54 -19.27 -0.47
C ALA A 130 -11.44 -18.85 1.01
N ASP A 131 -10.25 -18.43 1.43
CA ASP A 131 -10.04 -17.81 2.72
C ASP A 131 -10.67 -16.39 2.76
N PRO A 132 -11.17 -15.92 3.90
CA PRO A 132 -11.64 -14.55 4.04
C PRO A 132 -10.55 -13.52 3.70
N LEU A 133 -10.96 -12.44 3.04
CA LEU A 133 -10.07 -11.35 2.66
C LEU A 133 -9.75 -10.46 3.86
N ALA A 134 -8.46 -10.13 4.04
CA ALA A 134 -8.05 -9.03 4.91
C ALA A 134 -7.38 -7.91 4.11
N ILE A 135 -7.66 -6.67 4.48
CA ILE A 135 -7.15 -5.46 3.84
C ILE A 135 -6.48 -4.60 4.91
N GLY A 136 -5.20 -4.26 4.72
CA GLY A 136 -4.43 -3.48 5.70
C GLY A 136 -4.27 -2.00 5.37
N ALA A 137 -4.53 -1.57 4.13
CA ALA A 137 -4.43 -0.16 3.79
C ALA A 137 -5.44 0.24 2.73
N LEU A 138 -5.95 1.47 2.83
CA LEU A 138 -6.78 2.11 1.83
C LEU A 138 -6.17 3.48 1.52
N ILE A 139 -5.92 3.75 0.24
CA ILE A 139 -5.60 5.09 -0.24
C ILE A 139 -6.60 5.46 -1.33
N VAL A 140 -7.09 6.69 -1.24
CA VAL A 140 -7.89 7.36 -2.25
C VAL A 140 -7.24 8.72 -2.46
N GLY A 141 -6.99 9.15 -3.69
CA GLY A 141 -6.40 10.46 -3.95
C GLY A 141 -6.24 10.80 -5.42
N ASP A 142 -5.79 12.04 -5.64
CA ASP A 142 -5.24 12.50 -6.90
C ASP A 142 -3.72 12.26 -6.93
N GLY A 143 -3.23 11.71 -8.03
CA GLY A 143 -1.84 11.35 -8.19
C GLY A 143 -1.02 12.47 -8.81
N PHE A 144 0.10 12.83 -8.19
CA PHE A 144 1.15 13.54 -8.88
C PHE A 144 1.83 12.62 -9.91
N VAL A 145 1.80 13.03 -11.17
CA VAL A 145 2.49 12.36 -12.28
C VAL A 145 3.39 13.40 -12.96
N PRO A 146 4.72 13.27 -12.87
CA PRO A 146 5.60 14.22 -13.54
C PRO A 146 5.51 14.03 -15.06
N LYS A 147 5.67 15.13 -15.79
CA LYS A 147 5.72 15.18 -17.25
C LYS A 147 6.83 14.30 -17.81
N TYR A 148 8.01 14.36 -17.18
CA TYR A 148 9.13 13.48 -17.48
C TYR A 148 9.23 12.41 -16.40
N ASN A 149 9.44 11.16 -16.83
CA ASN A 149 9.57 10.05 -15.90
C ASN A 149 10.85 10.18 -15.06
N LYS A 150 10.92 9.40 -13.98
CA LYS A 150 12.12 9.26 -13.14
C LYS A 150 13.38 8.92 -13.97
N GLU A 151 14.51 9.46 -13.55
CA GLU A 151 15.82 9.18 -14.15
C GLU A 151 16.20 7.69 -14.03
N TRP A 152 16.98 7.21 -15.00
CA TRP A 152 17.55 5.87 -14.96
C TRP A 152 18.58 5.75 -13.84
N GLY A 153 18.53 4.66 -13.06
CA GLY A 153 19.37 4.47 -11.88
C GLY A 153 18.65 4.58 -10.54
N SER A 154 17.32 4.69 -10.54
CA SER A 154 16.51 4.54 -9.33
C SER A 154 16.80 3.22 -8.60
N GLY A 155 17.09 3.30 -7.30
CA GLY A 155 17.59 2.18 -6.52
C GLY A 155 16.52 1.57 -5.61
N ARG A 156 16.45 0.23 -5.60
CA ARG A 156 15.79 -0.55 -4.55
C ARG A 156 16.86 -1.08 -3.62
N ALA A 157 16.72 -0.85 -2.33
CA ALA A 157 17.62 -1.30 -1.30
C ALA A 157 16.84 -2.05 -0.20
N VAL A 158 17.57 -2.82 0.60
CA VAL A 158 17.07 -3.36 1.86
C VAL A 158 17.85 -2.68 2.97
N LYS A 159 17.12 -2.06 3.90
CA LYS A 159 17.69 -1.49 5.11
C LYS A 159 17.55 -2.52 6.21
N ASP A 160 18.69 -3.03 6.67
CA ASP A 160 18.79 -3.97 7.77
C ASP A 160 19.18 -3.20 9.03
N MET A 161 18.29 -3.17 10.02
CA MET A 161 18.54 -2.50 11.31
C MET A 161 19.31 -3.39 12.29
N SER A 162 19.77 -4.57 11.87
CA SER A 162 20.55 -5.48 12.70
C SER A 162 21.91 -4.87 13.04
N THR A 163 22.37 -5.09 14.27
CA THR A 163 23.74 -4.75 14.66
C THR A 163 24.60 -6.01 14.65
N VAL A 164 25.79 -5.90 14.04
CA VAL A 164 26.71 -7.01 13.85
C VAL A 164 28.04 -6.66 14.51
N THR A 165 28.38 -7.38 15.57
CA THR A 165 29.60 -7.15 16.35
C THR A 165 30.54 -8.34 16.25
N ARG A 166 31.83 -8.07 15.96
CA ARG A 166 32.88 -9.09 15.97
C ARG A 166 33.26 -9.41 17.41
N LEU A 167 33.26 -10.70 17.75
CA LEU A 167 33.69 -11.18 19.05
C LEU A 167 35.20 -11.42 19.05
N ALA A 168 35.83 -11.28 20.22
CA ALA A 168 37.25 -11.57 20.41
C ALA A 168 37.62 -13.03 20.06
N SER A 169 36.65 -13.95 20.13
CA SER A 169 36.80 -15.35 19.70
C SER A 169 36.85 -15.55 18.19
N GLY A 170 36.69 -14.49 17.39
CA GLY A 170 36.55 -14.55 15.93
C GLY A 170 35.12 -14.79 15.44
N GLY A 171 34.18 -15.08 16.35
CA GLY A 171 32.75 -15.20 16.05
C GLY A 171 32.06 -13.86 15.79
N VAL A 172 30.77 -13.92 15.46
CA VAL A 172 29.93 -12.74 15.22
C VAL A 172 28.71 -12.80 16.14
N ALA A 173 28.49 -11.75 16.92
CA ALA A 173 27.24 -11.52 17.62
C ALA A 173 26.32 -10.66 16.73
N VAL A 174 25.11 -11.13 16.50
CA VAL A 174 24.09 -10.41 15.73
C VAL A 174 22.92 -10.11 16.65
N VAL A 175 22.57 -8.83 16.79
CA VAL A 175 21.27 -8.43 17.33
C VAL A 175 20.39 -8.18 16.14
N GLU A 176 19.42 -9.07 15.92
CA GLU A 176 18.51 -8.97 14.78
C GLU A 176 17.63 -7.73 14.90
N GLY A 177 17.64 -6.91 13.86
CA GLY A 177 16.73 -5.79 13.68
C GLY A 177 15.72 -6.09 12.58
N GLY A 178 14.67 -5.26 12.51
CA GLY A 178 13.75 -5.29 11.39
C GLY A 178 14.48 -5.01 10.08
N ARG A 179 14.10 -5.74 9.03
CA ARG A 179 14.51 -5.46 7.65
C ARG A 179 13.34 -4.85 6.91
N TYR A 180 13.57 -3.72 6.26
CA TYR A 180 12.56 -3.11 5.40
C TYR A 180 13.15 -2.65 4.06
N ALA A 181 12.29 -2.41 3.08
CA ALA A 181 12.67 -2.04 1.74
C ALA A 181 12.76 -0.53 1.70
N SER A 182 13.82 -0.03 1.09
CA SER A 182 14.01 1.39 0.89
C SER A 182 14.10 1.63 -0.61
N TYR A 183 13.45 2.67 -1.08
CA TYR A 183 13.34 2.98 -2.50
C TYR A 183 13.75 4.42 -2.71
N SER A 184 14.47 4.69 -3.79
CA SER A 184 14.85 6.05 -4.16
C SER A 184 14.77 6.29 -5.66
N TRP A 185 14.28 7.47 -6.01
CA TRP A 185 14.09 7.94 -7.36
C TRP A 185 14.58 9.38 -7.49
N THR A 186 15.04 9.73 -8.68
CA THR A 186 15.37 11.11 -9.05
C THR A 186 14.39 11.55 -10.11
N LEU A 187 13.72 12.67 -9.87
CA LEU A 187 12.84 13.35 -10.82
C LEU A 187 13.62 14.55 -11.36
N GLY A 188 13.90 14.55 -12.66
CA GLY A 188 14.64 15.64 -13.33
C GLY A 188 13.73 16.46 -14.22
N ASP A 189 14.19 17.66 -14.60
CA ASP A 189 13.53 18.58 -15.54
C ASP A 189 12.07 18.91 -15.16
N LEU A 190 11.82 19.09 -13.86
CA LEU A 190 10.51 19.50 -13.34
C LEU A 190 10.24 20.98 -13.63
N SER A 191 9.00 21.28 -14.02
CA SER A 191 8.47 22.65 -14.08
C SER A 191 8.31 23.26 -12.70
N GLU A 192 8.07 24.58 -12.65
CA GLU A 192 7.79 25.29 -11.41
C GLU A 192 6.51 24.76 -10.76
N GLU A 193 5.46 24.51 -11.56
CA GLU A 193 4.19 23.97 -11.08
C GLU A 193 4.34 22.56 -10.50
N GLU A 194 5.15 21.70 -11.12
CA GLU A 194 5.43 20.36 -10.59
C GLU A 194 6.25 20.41 -9.30
N THR A 195 7.18 21.37 -9.21
CA THR A 195 8.00 21.60 -8.02
C THR A 195 7.14 22.05 -6.84
N ASP A 196 6.22 22.99 -7.07
CA ASP A 196 5.28 23.46 -6.07
C ASP A 196 4.35 22.33 -5.62
N ARG A 197 3.84 21.52 -6.56
CA ARG A 197 2.98 20.37 -6.22
C ARG A 197 3.70 19.32 -5.37
N LEU A 198 4.98 19.05 -5.63
CA LEU A 198 5.80 18.16 -4.79
C LEU A 198 6.05 18.76 -3.41
N PHE A 199 6.24 20.06 -3.31
CA PHE A 199 6.39 20.74 -2.02
C PHE A 199 5.10 20.71 -1.20
N GLU A 200 3.94 20.93 -1.82
CA GLU A 200 2.63 20.76 -1.19
C GLU A 200 2.44 19.34 -0.63
N LEU A 201 2.76 18.33 -1.43
CA LEU A 201 2.71 16.93 -1.02
C LEU A 201 3.62 16.68 0.19
N GLN A 202 4.83 17.27 0.18
CA GLN A 202 5.75 17.19 1.31
C GLN A 202 5.17 17.81 2.58
N LEU A 203 4.51 18.96 2.47
CA LEU A 203 3.85 19.62 3.61
C LEU A 203 2.68 18.81 4.15
N ALA A 204 1.92 18.14 3.27
CA ALA A 204 0.72 17.41 3.66
C ALA A 204 1.02 16.04 4.31
N VAL A 205 2.03 15.34 3.80
CA VAL A 205 2.41 14.00 4.27
C VAL A 205 3.49 14.07 5.35
N GLY A 206 4.44 15.00 5.23
CA GLY A 206 5.64 15.05 6.06
C GLY A 206 6.45 13.75 5.97
N GLU A 207 7.17 13.43 7.04
CA GLU A 207 7.92 12.16 7.17
C GLU A 207 7.14 11.09 7.96
N SER A 208 5.95 11.43 8.46
CA SER A 208 5.20 10.59 9.41
C SER A 208 3.97 9.91 8.81
N ARG A 209 3.34 10.48 7.78
CA ARG A 209 2.17 9.87 7.14
C ARG A 209 2.60 8.96 5.98
N PRO A 210 1.92 7.83 5.77
CA PRO A 210 2.22 6.98 4.63
C PRO A 210 1.65 7.58 3.34
N LEU A 211 2.28 7.24 2.21
CA LEU A 211 1.80 7.56 0.87
C LEU A 211 2.03 6.39 -0.08
N LEU A 212 1.45 6.48 -1.27
CA LEU A 212 1.61 5.47 -2.32
C LEU A 212 2.52 5.99 -3.44
N VAL A 213 3.56 5.23 -3.77
CA VAL A 213 4.39 5.47 -4.95
C VAL A 213 4.26 4.26 -5.88
N VAL A 214 3.95 4.50 -7.16
CA VAL A 214 3.89 3.46 -8.18
C VAL A 214 4.84 3.80 -9.32
N GLU A 215 5.89 3.01 -9.50
CA GLU A 215 6.92 3.29 -10.52
C GLU A 215 6.38 3.34 -11.95
N ASN A 216 5.35 2.55 -12.22
CA ASN A 216 4.55 2.54 -13.44
C ASN A 216 3.19 1.88 -13.12
N PRO A 217 2.06 2.62 -13.16
CA PRO A 217 0.73 2.12 -12.82
C PRO A 217 0.11 1.21 -13.90
N ASP A 218 0.71 1.08 -15.09
CA ASP A 218 0.23 0.19 -16.14
C ASP A 218 0.04 -1.23 -15.58
N ARG A 219 -1.13 -1.83 -15.81
CA ARG A 219 -1.52 -3.15 -15.30
C ARG A 219 -0.83 -4.30 -16.05
N THR A 220 0.49 -4.37 -15.93
CA THR A 220 1.37 -5.36 -16.56
C THR A 220 2.07 -6.24 -15.53
N ALA A 221 2.61 -7.38 -15.99
CA ALA A 221 3.29 -8.35 -15.12
C ALA A 221 4.36 -7.70 -14.23
N GLY A 222 4.30 -7.98 -12.93
CA GLY A 222 5.18 -7.40 -11.92
C GLY A 222 4.75 -6.04 -11.38
N LEU A 223 3.54 -5.54 -11.70
CA LEU A 223 2.97 -4.32 -11.10
C LEU A 223 3.03 -4.35 -9.58
N ARG A 224 2.78 -5.51 -8.94
CA ARG A 224 2.93 -5.68 -7.49
C ARG A 224 4.26 -5.12 -6.97
N ASN A 225 5.36 -5.44 -7.64
CA ASN A 225 6.71 -5.03 -7.21
C ASN A 225 7.04 -3.58 -7.58
N ARG A 226 6.17 -2.88 -8.30
CA ARG A 226 6.30 -1.46 -8.65
C ARG A 226 5.46 -0.56 -7.74
N ILE A 227 4.57 -1.15 -6.94
CA ILE A 227 3.75 -0.46 -5.94
C ILE A 227 4.50 -0.46 -4.63
N HIS A 228 4.64 0.73 -4.04
CA HIS A 228 5.36 0.93 -2.79
C HIS A 228 4.51 1.80 -1.87
N TYR A 229 4.18 1.24 -0.71
CA TYR A 229 3.41 1.90 0.34
C TYR A 229 4.30 2.07 1.58
N GLY A 230 4.44 3.30 2.05
CA GLY A 230 5.34 3.63 3.15
C GLY A 230 5.47 5.13 3.40
N THR A 231 6.42 5.50 4.25
CA THR A 231 6.64 6.90 4.64
C THR A 231 7.79 7.53 3.87
N LEU A 232 7.75 8.84 3.69
CA LEU A 232 8.88 9.60 3.13
C LEU A 232 10.07 9.55 4.08
N THR A 233 11.24 9.26 3.52
CA THR A 233 12.53 9.39 4.22
C THR A 233 13.44 10.43 3.59
N GLY A 234 13.06 10.92 2.41
CA GLY A 234 13.65 12.10 1.82
C GLY A 234 12.85 12.53 0.62
N LEU A 235 12.29 13.74 0.68
CA LEU A 235 11.93 14.49 -0.52
C LEU A 235 12.74 15.78 -0.46
N ARG A 236 13.81 15.83 -1.24
CA ARG A 236 14.79 16.92 -1.17
C ARG A 236 15.07 17.42 -2.57
N SER A 237 15.14 18.74 -2.72
CA SER A 237 15.76 19.32 -3.89
C SER A 237 17.20 18.80 -3.96
N TYR A 238 17.48 18.04 -5.00
CA TYR A 238 18.82 17.57 -5.31
C TYR A 238 19.45 18.62 -6.23
N ASP A 239 20.48 19.28 -5.72
CA ASP A 239 21.18 20.31 -6.46
C ASP A 239 22.13 19.65 -7.48
N ARG A 240 22.03 20.02 -8.76
CA ARG A 240 23.03 19.68 -9.79
C ARG A 240 23.51 20.95 -10.50
N ARG A 241 24.82 20.93 -10.76
CA ARG A 241 25.76 21.76 -11.56
C ARG A 241 25.28 22.90 -12.50
N ASN A 242 23.99 23.10 -12.81
CA ASN A 242 23.50 24.11 -13.72
C ASN A 242 22.19 24.75 -13.22
N ALA A 243 22.11 26.09 -13.21
CA ALA A 243 21.05 26.88 -12.57
C ALA A 243 19.64 26.79 -13.20
N VAL A 244 19.46 25.98 -14.24
CA VAL A 244 18.21 25.89 -15.02
C VAL A 244 17.55 24.50 -14.90
N GLN A 245 18.17 23.55 -14.20
CA GLN A 245 17.63 22.18 -14.06
C GLN A 245 17.42 21.84 -12.59
N THR A 246 16.16 21.88 -12.15
CA THR A 246 15.76 21.42 -10.82
C THR A 246 15.60 19.91 -10.86
N SER A 247 16.23 19.21 -9.91
CA SER A 247 15.99 17.79 -9.71
C SER A 247 15.57 17.53 -8.27
N TRP A 248 14.66 16.58 -8.06
CA TRP A 248 14.17 16.19 -6.75
C TRP A 248 14.52 14.73 -6.51
N GLN A 249 15.08 14.44 -5.34
CA GLN A 249 15.26 13.07 -4.88
C GLN A 249 14.08 12.70 -3.99
N LEU A 250 13.36 11.66 -4.39
CA LEU A 250 12.30 11.02 -3.61
C LEU A 250 12.86 9.72 -3.02
N ALA A 251 12.66 9.52 -1.72
CA ALA A 251 13.01 8.30 -1.01
C ALA A 251 11.88 7.94 -0.04
N ILE A 252 11.53 6.65 -0.02
CA ILE A 252 10.54 6.08 0.89
C ILE A 252 11.07 4.82 1.55
N ASP A 253 10.64 4.59 2.79
CA ASP A 253 10.84 3.31 3.47
C ASP A 253 9.50 2.56 3.46
N GLY A 254 9.48 1.40 2.80
CA GLY A 254 8.30 0.57 2.62
C GLY A 254 7.85 -0.08 3.92
N TRP A 255 6.57 0.04 4.25
CA TRP A 255 5.98 -0.56 5.45
C TRP A 255 5.52 -2.01 5.25
N ALA A 256 5.21 -2.39 4.01
CA ALA A 256 4.66 -3.71 3.68
C ALA A 256 5.72 -4.61 3.02
N ILE A 257 6.55 -5.25 3.84
CA ILE A 257 7.31 -6.42 3.38
C ILE A 257 6.70 -7.67 3.94
N GLU A 258 6.39 -8.60 3.03
CA GLU A 258 6.14 -9.98 3.41
C GLU A 258 7.38 -10.51 4.14
N PRO A 259 7.27 -10.87 5.44
CA PRO A 259 8.39 -11.45 6.16
C PRO A 259 8.86 -12.71 5.44
N ASP A 260 10.16 -12.99 5.50
CA ASP A 260 10.73 -14.21 4.93
C ASP A 260 9.94 -15.43 5.48
N PRO A 261 9.44 -16.35 4.64
CA PRO A 261 8.72 -17.54 5.11
C PRO A 261 9.52 -18.37 6.14
N VAL A 262 10.85 -18.24 6.20
CA VAL A 262 11.67 -18.86 7.25
C VAL A 262 11.38 -18.28 8.64
N GLN A 263 11.02 -16.99 8.76
CA GLN A 263 10.64 -16.37 10.04
C GLN A 263 9.21 -16.70 10.49
N GLN A 264 8.29 -17.10 9.59
CA GLN A 264 6.95 -17.56 9.99
C GLN A 264 6.99 -18.79 10.92
N SER A 265 8.06 -19.58 10.88
CA SER A 265 8.23 -20.72 11.80
C SER A 265 8.68 -20.34 13.21
N ARG A 266 9.11 -19.09 13.45
CA ARG A 266 9.63 -18.63 14.76
C ARG A 266 8.81 -17.55 15.43
N THR A 267 7.85 -16.97 14.71
CA THR A 267 6.97 -15.95 15.28
C THR A 267 5.57 -16.24 14.78
N ILE A 268 4.82 -17.04 15.53
CA ILE A 268 3.36 -17.07 15.40
C ILE A 268 2.92 -15.61 15.62
N PRO A 269 2.33 -14.94 14.63
CA PRO A 269 1.80 -13.61 14.87
C PRO A 269 0.72 -13.77 15.92
N VAL A 270 0.96 -13.18 17.10
CA VAL A 270 -0.08 -13.00 18.10
C VAL A 270 -1.04 -12.00 17.52
N LEU A 271 -2.08 -12.48 16.82
CA LEU A 271 -3.24 -11.67 16.50
C LEU A 271 -3.77 -11.13 17.81
N THR A 272 -3.97 -9.82 17.93
CA THR A 272 -4.58 -9.22 19.12
C THR A 272 -5.91 -8.58 18.74
N LEU A 273 -6.93 -8.74 19.58
CA LEU A 273 -8.20 -8.04 19.48
C LEU A 273 -8.37 -7.21 20.76
N GLY A 274 -8.37 -5.88 20.64
CA GLY A 274 -8.52 -4.99 21.79
C GLY A 274 -7.38 -5.05 22.83
N GLY A 275 -6.17 -5.44 22.41
CA GLY A 275 -5.01 -5.57 23.30
C GLY A 275 -4.84 -6.95 23.94
N GLU A 276 -5.79 -7.88 23.73
CA GLU A 276 -5.70 -9.26 24.19
C GLU A 276 -5.29 -10.21 23.05
N PRO A 277 -4.37 -11.16 23.29
CA PRO A 277 -3.95 -12.14 22.29
C PRO A 277 -5.08 -13.13 21.94
N LEU A 278 -5.39 -13.23 20.64
CA LEU A 278 -6.25 -14.27 20.05
C LEU A 278 -5.44 -15.56 19.90
N THR A 279 -5.79 -16.58 20.69
CA THR A 279 -5.38 -17.96 20.46
C THR A 279 -6.36 -18.65 19.52
N LEU A 280 -5.94 -18.94 18.30
CA LEU A 280 -6.65 -19.82 17.37
C LEU A 280 -6.17 -21.25 17.57
N GLY A 281 -7.08 -22.14 17.98
CA GLY A 281 -6.86 -23.59 18.00
C GLY A 281 -6.23 -24.11 19.29
N GLY A 282 -7.07 -24.59 20.21
CA GLY A 282 -6.61 -25.35 21.37
C GLY A 282 -6.06 -26.70 20.96
N GLU A 283 -4.75 -26.88 21.07
CA GLU A 283 -4.14 -28.19 21.29
C GLU A 283 -3.12 -28.08 22.42
N PHE A 284 -3.40 -28.81 23.50
CA PHE A 284 -2.49 -29.03 24.60
C PHE A 284 -1.38 -29.99 24.12
N LEU A 285 -0.13 -29.54 24.11
CA LEU A 285 1.02 -30.43 24.16
C LEU A 285 1.33 -30.73 25.64
N THR A 286 0.75 -31.81 26.14
CA THR A 286 1.27 -32.49 27.35
C THR A 286 2.65 -33.06 27.03
N LEU A 287 3.66 -32.62 27.77
CA LEU A 287 4.96 -33.30 27.87
C LEU A 287 5.22 -33.62 29.34
N GLY A 288 5.49 -34.89 29.60
CA GLY A 288 6.17 -35.35 30.82
C GLY A 288 5.41 -36.41 31.61
N ASP A 289 5.83 -37.66 31.47
CA ASP A 289 6.70 -38.20 32.52
C ASP A 289 8.16 -37.88 32.14
#